data_AF-A0A7C3JVB5-F1
#
_entry.id   AF-A0A7C3JVB5-F1
#
_cell.length_a   1.000
_cell.length_b   1.000
_cell.length_c   1.000
_cell.angle_alpha   90.00
_cell.angle_beta   90.00
_cell.angle_gamma   90.00
#
_symmetry.space_group_name_H-M   'P 1'
#
loop_
_entity.id
_entity.type
_entity.pdbx_description
1 polymer ?
#
loop_
_entity_poly.entity_id
_entity_poly.type
_entity_poly.pdbx_seq_one_letter_code
_entity_poly.pdbx_strand_id
1 'polypeptide(L)'
;GMTRYFLSDGTPIRPPSDVVSFHEKRMADRFNESLARDYDNISQLAAMDKEGLDVAVLFRTSPLHTNENFEPEYANDLCKAWNDWMADFCKADPRRLKASALITMHDVGLAVEEAKRAVKNGAVGLSLCPEPINGRQIHDRCFDPLWQEAQ
;
A
#
# COMPACT_ATOMS: atom_id res chain seq x y z
N GLY A 1 20.68 -20.19 -14.42
CA GLY A 1 20.99 -20.99 -13.22
C GLY A 1 20.40 -20.26 -12.03
N MET A 2 19.59 -20.92 -11.22
CA MET A 2 18.85 -20.29 -10.12
C MET A 2 19.76 -20.16 -8.89
N THR A 3 20.00 -18.94 -8.43
CA THR A 3 20.78 -18.65 -7.21
C THR A 3 20.04 -19.17 -5.98
N ARG A 4 20.70 -20.00 -5.16
CA ARG A 4 20.15 -20.47 -3.87
C ARG A 4 20.72 -19.63 -2.73
N TYR A 5 19.85 -19.16 -1.86
CA TYR A 5 20.22 -18.44 -0.65
C TYR A 5 20.25 -19.41 0.54
N PHE A 6 21.04 -19.11 1.57
CA PHE A 6 21.20 -19.96 2.76
C PHE A 6 21.08 -19.10 4.02
N LEU A 7 20.50 -19.65 5.07
CA LEU A 7 20.53 -19.09 6.43
C LEU A 7 21.96 -19.19 6.99
N SER A 8 22.22 -18.44 8.07
CA SER A 8 23.55 -18.39 8.71
C SER A 8 24.04 -19.74 9.24
N ASP A 9 23.13 -20.70 9.48
CA ASP A 9 23.43 -22.07 9.89
C ASP A 9 23.67 -23.02 8.70
N GLY A 10 23.67 -22.51 7.47
CA GLY A 10 23.86 -23.29 6.24
C GLY A 10 22.58 -23.97 5.73
N THR A 11 21.43 -23.75 6.36
CA THR A 11 20.14 -24.24 5.87
C THR A 11 19.76 -23.50 4.59
N PRO A 12 19.52 -24.17 3.46
CA PRO A 12 19.07 -23.49 2.24
C PRO A 12 17.73 -22.80 2.49
N ILE A 13 17.67 -21.49 2.17
CA ILE A 13 16.41 -20.75 2.12
C ILE A 13 15.59 -21.33 0.99
N ARG A 14 14.43 -21.83 1.38
CA ARG A 14 13.48 -22.48 0.51
C ARG A 14 12.94 -21.48 -0.54
N PRO A 15 12.84 -21.87 -1.81
CA PRO A 15 12.20 -21.02 -2.80
C PRO A 15 10.69 -20.87 -2.48
N PRO A 16 10.08 -19.70 -2.72
CA PRO A 16 8.65 -19.47 -2.48
C PRO A 16 7.73 -20.45 -3.21
N SER A 17 8.22 -21.11 -4.27
CA SER A 17 7.50 -22.06 -5.11
C SER A 17 7.31 -23.45 -4.49
N ASP A 18 8.08 -23.79 -3.47
CA ASP A 18 7.90 -25.07 -2.82
C ASP A 18 6.66 -24.95 -1.91
N VAL A 19 5.71 -25.88 -2.03
CA VAL A 19 4.49 -25.97 -1.21
C VAL A 19 4.56 -27.25 -0.37
N VAL A 20 4.58 -27.20 0.98
CA VAL A 20 4.75 -28.42 1.83
C VAL A 20 3.44 -28.95 2.37
N SER A 21 2.52 -28.06 2.74
CA SER A 21 1.33 -28.43 3.52
C SER A 21 0.06 -28.41 2.69
N PHE A 22 -0.95 -29.17 3.13
CA PHE A 22 -2.30 -29.13 2.57
C PHE A 22 -2.85 -27.69 2.51
N HIS A 23 -2.58 -26.88 3.54
CA HIS A 23 -3.01 -25.49 3.62
C HIS A 23 -2.28 -24.59 2.60
N GLU A 24 -0.96 -24.72 2.47
CA GLU A 24 -0.18 -23.97 1.47
C GLU A 24 -0.62 -24.37 0.05
N LYS A 25 -0.91 -25.66 -0.19
CA LYS A 25 -1.39 -26.14 -1.50
C LYS A 25 -2.76 -25.57 -1.82
N ARG A 26 -3.66 -25.57 -0.84
CA ARG A 26 -4.97 -24.94 -0.97
C ARG A 26 -4.88 -23.42 -1.18
N MET A 27 -3.89 -22.74 -0.61
CA MET A 27 -3.65 -21.32 -0.86
C MET A 27 -3.05 -21.06 -2.23
N ALA A 28 -2.06 -21.85 -2.64
CA ALA A 28 -1.52 -21.81 -3.98
C ALA A 28 -2.62 -22.04 -5.03
N ASP A 29 -3.47 -23.05 -4.86
CA ASP A 29 -4.60 -23.32 -5.74
C ASP A 29 -5.63 -22.18 -5.72
N ARG A 30 -5.91 -21.58 -4.55
CA ARG A 30 -6.87 -20.47 -4.42
C ARG A 30 -6.39 -19.19 -5.13
N PHE A 31 -5.10 -18.89 -5.06
CA PHE A 31 -4.50 -17.64 -5.55
C PHE A 31 -3.71 -17.82 -6.85
N ASN A 32 -3.74 -19.00 -7.48
CA ASN A 32 -2.91 -19.31 -8.65
C ASN A 32 -3.12 -18.32 -9.79
N GLU A 33 -4.37 -17.91 -10.03
CA GLU A 33 -4.71 -16.91 -11.05
C GLU A 33 -4.15 -15.53 -10.73
N SER A 34 -4.23 -15.09 -9.47
CA SER A 34 -3.65 -13.82 -9.02
C SER A 34 -2.13 -13.83 -9.08
N LEU A 35 -1.51 -14.93 -8.66
CA LEU A 35 -0.06 -15.15 -8.76
C LEU A 35 0.42 -15.11 -10.22
N ALA A 36 -0.30 -15.77 -11.14
CA ALA A 36 0.04 -15.78 -12.56
C ALA A 36 -0.08 -14.38 -13.22
N ARG A 37 -0.80 -13.45 -12.60
CA ARG A 37 -0.97 -12.07 -13.04
C ARG A 37 -0.18 -11.06 -12.20
N ASP A 38 0.72 -11.53 -11.34
CA ASP A 38 1.52 -10.68 -10.45
C ASP A 38 0.67 -9.71 -9.60
N TYR A 39 -0.52 -10.17 -9.18
CA TYR A 39 -1.48 -9.41 -8.38
C TYR A 39 -1.91 -8.06 -9.00
N ASP A 40 -2.06 -8.00 -10.32
CA ASP A 40 -2.58 -6.81 -11.01
C ASP A 40 -4.05 -6.51 -10.70
N ASN A 41 -4.54 -5.36 -11.19
CA ASN A 41 -5.89 -4.88 -10.95
C ASN A 41 -6.99 -5.79 -11.51
N ILE A 42 -6.73 -6.51 -12.59
CA ILE A 42 -7.66 -7.49 -13.16
C ILE A 42 -7.80 -8.69 -12.23
N SER A 43 -6.70 -9.18 -11.67
CA SER A 43 -6.75 -10.28 -10.71
C SER A 43 -7.48 -9.89 -9.42
N GLN A 44 -7.36 -8.62 -9.00
CA GLN A 44 -8.11 -8.09 -7.86
C GLN A 44 -9.62 -8.07 -8.15
N LEU A 45 -10.05 -7.62 -9.34
CA LEU A 45 -11.46 -7.61 -9.73
C LEU A 45 -12.04 -9.04 -9.82
N ALA A 46 -11.29 -9.99 -10.39
CA ALA A 46 -11.70 -11.39 -10.45
C ALA A 46 -11.85 -11.99 -9.04
N ALA A 47 -10.93 -11.68 -8.13
CA ALA A 47 -11.05 -12.08 -6.73
C ALA A 47 -12.28 -11.45 -6.07
N MET A 48 -12.56 -10.17 -6.34
CA MET A 48 -13.77 -9.51 -5.85
C MET A 48 -15.05 -10.18 -6.38
N ASP A 49 -15.11 -10.54 -7.66
CA ASP A 49 -16.25 -11.23 -8.26
C ASP A 49 -16.48 -12.60 -7.60
N LYS A 50 -15.39 -13.34 -7.36
CA LYS A 50 -15.44 -14.66 -6.72
C LYS A 50 -15.91 -14.61 -5.27
N GLU A 51 -15.52 -13.58 -4.53
CA GLU A 51 -15.87 -13.41 -3.12
C GLU A 51 -17.17 -12.58 -2.92
N GLY A 52 -17.77 -12.07 -4.00
CA GLY A 52 -19.00 -11.26 -3.95
C GLY A 52 -18.79 -9.86 -3.39
N LEU A 53 -17.62 -9.24 -3.63
CA LEU A 53 -17.29 -7.89 -3.18
C LEU A 53 -17.65 -6.84 -4.23
N ASP A 54 -18.53 -5.91 -3.87
CA ASP A 54 -18.93 -4.81 -4.77
C ASP A 54 -17.83 -3.74 -4.89
N VAL A 55 -17.22 -3.35 -3.76
CA VAL A 55 -16.22 -2.28 -3.67
C VAL A 55 -15.07 -2.71 -2.74
N ALA A 56 -13.84 -2.35 -3.11
CA ALA A 56 -12.65 -2.51 -2.29
C ALA A 56 -11.91 -1.17 -2.13
N VAL A 57 -11.61 -0.83 -0.87
CA VAL A 57 -10.65 0.25 -0.55
C VAL A 57 -9.28 -0.39 -0.35
N LEU A 58 -8.34 -0.01 -1.19
CA LEU A 58 -7.02 -0.60 -1.30
C LEU A 58 -6.02 0.16 -0.43
N PHE A 59 -5.31 -0.59 0.41
CA PHE A 59 -4.26 -0.10 1.30
C PHE A 59 -2.93 -0.70 0.87
N ARG A 60 -1.83 -0.03 1.23
CA ARG A 60 -0.50 -0.61 1.13
C ARG A 60 -0.29 -1.74 2.13
N THR A 61 0.61 -2.64 1.80
CA THR A 61 1.08 -3.67 2.74
C THR A 61 2.35 -3.25 3.48
N SER A 62 3.27 -2.53 2.83
CA SER A 62 4.61 -2.22 3.37
C SER A 62 4.78 -0.74 3.73
N PRO A 63 5.46 -0.42 4.85
CA PRO A 63 5.58 0.94 5.36
C PRO A 63 6.71 1.76 4.67
N LEU A 64 6.68 1.87 3.34
CA LEU A 64 7.66 2.59 2.50
C LEU A 64 8.10 4.00 2.98
N HIS A 65 7.24 4.78 3.66
CA HIS A 65 7.49 6.20 3.99
C HIS A 65 7.65 6.48 5.49
N THR A 66 7.66 5.44 6.33
CA THR A 66 7.48 5.60 7.80
C THR A 66 8.78 5.76 8.58
N ASN A 67 9.93 5.84 7.92
CA ASN A 67 11.18 6.09 8.61
C ASN A 67 11.25 7.56 9.03
N GLU A 68 11.27 7.81 10.34
CA GLU A 68 11.33 9.15 10.93
C GLU A 68 12.52 9.99 10.48
N ASN A 69 13.60 9.34 10.02
CA ASN A 69 14.84 10.01 9.63
C ASN A 69 14.86 10.39 8.15
N PHE A 70 13.75 10.27 7.44
CA PHE A 70 13.67 10.73 6.06
C PHE A 70 13.54 12.24 5.97
N GLU A 71 14.21 12.81 4.98
CA GLU A 71 13.95 14.19 4.57
C GLU A 71 12.47 14.31 4.14
N PRO A 72 11.76 15.40 4.51
CA PRO A 72 10.32 15.51 4.27
C PRO A 72 9.92 15.32 2.81
N GLU A 73 10.68 15.91 1.88
CA GLU A 73 10.45 15.82 0.44
C GLU A 73 10.63 14.38 -0.06
N TYR A 74 11.62 13.65 0.46
CA TYR A 74 11.85 12.26 0.09
C TYR A 74 10.70 11.37 0.58
N ALA A 75 10.26 11.53 1.83
CA ALA A 75 9.08 10.82 2.34
C ALA A 75 7.82 11.14 1.53
N ASN A 76 7.66 12.40 1.10
CA ASN A 76 6.54 12.83 0.27
C ASN A 76 6.60 12.23 -1.15
N ASP A 77 7.77 12.17 -1.78
CA ASP A 77 7.94 11.58 -3.11
C ASP A 77 7.64 10.08 -3.12
N LEU A 78 7.96 9.35 -2.04
CA LEU A 78 7.54 7.96 -1.87
C LEU A 78 6.00 7.82 -1.76
N CYS A 79 5.34 8.77 -1.09
CA CYS A 79 3.87 8.81 -1.03
C CYS A 79 3.27 9.08 -2.42
N LYS A 80 3.81 10.06 -3.14
CA LYS A 80 3.39 10.41 -4.50
C LYS A 80 3.51 9.24 -5.47
N ALA A 81 4.66 8.55 -5.46
CA ALA A 81 4.88 7.39 -6.33
C ALA A 81 3.86 6.27 -6.07
N TRP A 82 3.56 5.98 -4.80
CA TRP A 82 2.51 5.03 -4.44
C TRP A 82 1.12 5.50 -4.88
N ASN A 83 0.80 6.77 -4.65
CA ASN A 83 -0.51 7.33 -4.98
C ASN A 83 -0.75 7.38 -6.50
N ASP A 84 0.29 7.67 -7.29
CA ASP A 84 0.23 7.63 -8.76
C ASP A 84 -0.02 6.21 -9.25
N TRP A 85 0.74 5.24 -8.73
CA TRP A 85 0.53 3.83 -9.06
C TRP A 85 -0.87 3.34 -8.65
N MET A 86 -1.37 3.74 -7.47
CA MET A 86 -2.70 3.38 -7.00
C MET A 86 -3.81 4.02 -7.84
N ALA A 87 -3.64 5.28 -8.26
CA ALA A 87 -4.57 5.94 -9.16
C ALA A 87 -4.65 5.19 -10.48
N ASP A 88 -3.50 4.76 -11.04
CA ASP A 88 -3.45 3.94 -12.25
C ASP A 88 -4.08 2.55 -12.04
N PHE A 89 -3.79 1.90 -10.91
CA PHE A 89 -4.35 0.60 -10.56
C PHE A 89 -5.89 0.64 -10.53
N CYS A 90 -6.47 1.69 -9.94
CA CYS A 90 -7.92 1.85 -9.83
C CYS A 90 -8.61 2.17 -11.17
N LYS A 91 -7.89 2.57 -12.22
CA LYS A 91 -8.50 2.87 -13.54
C LYS A 91 -9.20 1.67 -14.18
N ALA A 92 -8.88 0.43 -13.78
CA ALA A 92 -9.53 -0.77 -14.30
C ALA A 92 -11.04 -0.80 -14.01
N ASP A 93 -11.47 -0.40 -12.82
CA ASP A 93 -12.87 -0.08 -12.52
C ASP A 93 -12.92 0.91 -11.33
N PRO A 94 -12.94 2.22 -11.58
CA PRO A 94 -12.88 3.24 -10.52
C PRO A 94 -14.16 3.30 -9.67
N ARG A 95 -15.22 2.56 -10.04
CA ARG A 95 -16.42 2.44 -9.19
C ARG A 95 -16.20 1.39 -8.11
N ARG A 96 -15.50 0.30 -8.44
CA ARG A 96 -15.25 -0.84 -7.55
C ARG A 96 -13.92 -0.75 -6.82
N LEU A 97 -12.87 -0.24 -7.46
CA LEU A 97 -11.54 -0.08 -6.89
C LEU A 97 -11.38 1.36 -6.40
N LYS A 98 -11.10 1.52 -5.11
CA LYS A 98 -10.85 2.80 -4.45
C LYS A 98 -9.49 2.77 -3.77
N ALA A 99 -8.77 3.88 -3.79
CA ALA A 99 -7.48 3.99 -3.12
C ALA A 99 -7.62 4.69 -1.75
N SER A 100 -6.91 4.16 -0.75
CA SER A 100 -6.49 4.95 0.41
C SER A 100 -5.10 5.51 0.13
N ALA A 101 -5.01 6.82 -0.04
CA ALA A 101 -3.79 7.51 -0.43
C ALA A 101 -2.82 7.67 0.74
N LEU A 102 -1.53 7.67 0.45
CA LEU A 102 -0.50 7.93 1.44
C LEU A 102 -0.18 9.40 1.57
N ILE A 103 0.03 9.80 2.81
CA ILE A 103 0.55 11.11 3.19
C ILE A 103 1.69 10.93 4.19
N THR A 104 2.61 11.90 4.20
CA THR A 104 3.74 11.92 5.12
C THR A 104 3.45 12.84 6.31
N MET A 105 3.93 12.48 7.51
CA MET A 105 3.81 13.35 8.70
C MET A 105 5.08 14.18 8.95
N HIS A 106 6.09 14.08 8.08
CA HIS A 106 7.37 14.81 8.22
C HIS A 106 7.22 16.32 8.02
N ASP A 107 6.30 16.73 7.14
CA ASP A 107 5.92 18.12 6.91
C ASP A 107 4.41 18.20 6.62
N VAL A 108 3.67 18.98 7.41
CA VAL A 108 2.21 19.09 7.28
C VAL A 108 1.78 19.77 5.98
N GLY A 109 2.56 20.72 5.47
CA GLY A 109 2.26 21.39 4.21
C GLY A 109 2.32 20.42 3.04
N LEU A 110 3.37 19.60 2.97
CA LEU A 110 3.48 18.52 1.98
C LEU A 110 2.35 17.51 2.12
N ALA A 111 1.98 17.13 3.34
CA ALA A 111 0.87 16.22 3.62
C ALA A 111 -0.47 16.74 3.06
N VAL A 112 -0.77 18.02 3.32
CA VAL A 112 -1.98 18.70 2.86
C VAL A 112 -2.05 18.77 1.34
N GLU A 113 -0.95 19.17 0.70
CA GLU A 113 -0.92 19.29 -0.76
C GLU A 113 -1.04 17.92 -1.45
N GLU A 114 -0.42 16.88 -0.87
CA GLU A 114 -0.57 15.53 -1.40
C GLU A 114 -1.97 14.94 -1.14
N ALA A 115 -2.59 15.23 0.01
CA ALA A 115 -3.97 14.85 0.29
C ALA A 115 -4.94 15.43 -0.76
N LYS A 116 -4.84 16.73 -1.06
CA LYS A 116 -5.63 17.40 -2.10
C LYS A 116 -5.45 16.74 -3.47
N ARG A 117 -4.20 16.49 -3.85
CA ARG A 117 -3.86 15.87 -5.13
C ARG A 117 -4.42 14.46 -5.23
N ALA A 118 -4.31 13.67 -4.18
CA ALA A 118 -4.80 12.30 -4.16
C ALA A 118 -6.33 12.22 -4.23
N VAL A 119 -7.05 13.09 -3.52
CA VAL A 119 -8.51 13.20 -3.61
C VAL A 119 -8.94 13.59 -5.01
N LYS A 120 -8.26 14.55 -5.64
CA LYS A 120 -8.50 14.91 -7.06
C LYS A 120 -8.30 13.71 -8.01
N ASN A 121 -7.41 12.79 -7.66
CA ASN A 121 -7.16 11.55 -8.41
C ASN A 121 -8.09 10.39 -8.02
N GLY A 122 -9.08 10.63 -7.16
CA GLY A 122 -10.12 9.66 -6.81
C GLY A 122 -9.85 8.83 -5.55
N ALA A 123 -8.83 9.18 -4.75
CA ALA A 123 -8.66 8.59 -3.43
C ALA A 123 -9.87 8.92 -2.52
N VAL A 124 -10.27 7.95 -1.70
CA VAL A 124 -11.43 8.06 -0.80
C VAL A 124 -11.05 8.02 0.68
N GLY A 125 -9.75 7.94 0.96
CA GLY A 125 -9.20 7.89 2.31
C GLY A 125 -7.72 8.24 2.30
N LEU A 126 -7.21 8.53 3.49
CA LEU A 126 -5.80 8.83 3.75
C LEU A 126 -5.24 7.81 4.72
N SER A 127 -4.01 7.36 4.46
CA SER A 127 -3.24 6.41 5.24
C SER A 127 -1.92 7.07 5.62
N LEU A 128 -1.54 6.95 6.90
CA LEU A 128 -0.37 7.59 7.47
C LEU A 128 0.30 6.70 8.51
N CYS A 129 1.53 7.04 8.86
CA CYS A 129 2.28 6.46 9.97
C CYS A 129 1.70 6.98 11.30
N PRO A 130 1.08 6.13 12.16
CA PRO A 130 0.54 6.59 13.43
C PRO A 130 1.63 6.92 14.47
N GLU A 131 2.85 6.43 14.26
CA GLU A 131 3.99 6.71 15.13
C GLU A 131 4.39 8.19 15.08
N PRO A 132 4.95 8.74 16.17
CA PRO A 132 5.41 10.12 16.19
C PRO A 132 6.49 10.36 15.14
N ILE A 133 6.40 11.49 14.45
CA ILE A 133 7.44 11.98 13.54
C ILE A 133 7.90 13.34 14.04
N ASN A 134 9.22 13.57 14.10
CA ASN A 134 9.81 14.80 14.65
C ASN A 134 9.32 15.13 16.07
N GLY A 135 9.07 14.09 16.89
CA GLY A 135 8.55 14.23 18.26
C GLY A 135 7.08 14.65 18.35
N ARG A 136 6.34 14.68 17.23
CA ARG A 136 4.95 15.10 17.18
C ARG A 136 4.03 13.93 17.00
N GLN A 137 3.01 13.85 17.86
CA GLN A 137 1.93 12.89 17.75
C GLN A 137 0.92 13.35 16.69
N ILE A 138 0.14 12.43 16.13
CA ILE A 138 -0.87 12.74 15.10
C ILE A 138 -1.95 13.74 15.57
N HIS A 139 -2.15 13.88 16.89
CA HIS A 139 -3.09 14.83 17.49
C HIS A 139 -2.46 16.18 17.86
N ASP A 140 -1.18 16.41 17.53
CA ASP A 140 -0.56 17.73 17.67
C ASP A 140 -1.28 18.74 16.76
N ARG A 141 -1.52 19.95 17.28
CA ARG A 141 -2.19 21.04 16.56
C ARG A 141 -1.49 21.45 15.28
N CYS A 142 -0.19 21.14 15.13
CA CYS A 142 0.50 21.36 13.86
C CYS A 142 -0.17 20.61 12.69
N PHE A 143 -0.87 19.51 12.95
CA PHE A 143 -1.59 18.72 11.94
C PHE A 143 -3.06 19.15 11.77
N ASP A 144 -3.55 20.14 12.52
CA ASP A 144 -4.92 20.67 12.36
C ASP A 144 -5.25 21.06 10.90
N PRO A 145 -4.34 21.69 10.12
CA PRO A 145 -4.61 21.99 8.71
C PRO A 145 -4.90 20.74 7.86
N LEU A 146 -4.22 19.63 8.14
CA LEU A 146 -4.43 18.35 7.46
C LEU A 146 -5.80 17.76 7.82
N TRP A 147 -6.19 17.82 9.10
CA TRP A 147 -7.49 17.33 9.54
C TRP A 147 -8.65 18.17 9.03
N GLN A 148 -8.45 19.48 8.91
CA GLN A 148 -9.42 20.38 8.27
C GLN A 148 -9.58 20.09 6.77
N GLU A 149 -8.47 19.80 6.07
CA GLU A 149 -8.52 19.43 4.65
C GLU A 149 -9.19 18.07 4.42
N ALA A 150 -9.05 17.13 5.37
CA ALA A 150 -9.61 15.78 5.26
C ALA A 150 -11.11 15.69 5.59
N GLN A 151 -11.72 16.76 6.11
CA GLN A 151 -13.13 16.80 6.54
C GLN A 151 -14.09 17.09 5.38
#